data_AF-A0A2M7KVA3-F1
#
_entry.id   AF-A0A2M7KVA3-F1
#
_cell.length_a   1.000
_cell.length_b   1.000
_cell.length_c   1.000
_cell.angle_alpha   90.00
_cell.angle_beta   90.00
_cell.angle_gamma   90.00
#
_symmetry.space_group_name_H-M   'P 1'
#
loop_
_entity.id
_entity.type
_entity.pdbx_description
1 polymer ?
#
loop_
_entity_poly.entity_id
_entity_poly.type
_entity_poly.pdbx_seq_one_letter_code
_entity_poly.pdbx_strand_id
1 'polypeptide(L)'
;MAEDFVPGFLPLGSALREFVSATSTQGQQHIKPFHKYVALRLVLEGGFRPDEVTPHPPLRLVTRGGRNRLEFDAEIEDGRERTVLGGLKSKAVDVVVCKDGVGPVVAVSVKGTGNAFRNLTNRMEEAIGDSTNVHLMYPGLVYGFLHLLKANREGTPGLAANDISVDATGTVVPAVQRYHDVLLGLAGRRLVRDDYTRYEAVALAMVESSGASKGAVLPGFPSADSPLLLTHFFTTLYATYDLRFPYVGASIASLRRLEWDADSPALTGLSDRAGGPPPDYDLRTG
;
A
#
# COMPACT_ATOMS: atom_id res chain seq x y z
N MET A 1 -2.84 -30.74 10.93
CA MET A 1 -2.16 -30.46 9.65
C MET A 1 -2.89 -29.28 9.04
N ALA A 2 -2.38 -28.06 9.24
CA ALA A 2 -2.87 -26.89 8.53
C ALA A 2 -2.19 -26.92 7.15
N GLU A 3 -2.72 -27.75 6.26
CA GLU A 3 -2.27 -27.75 4.87
C GLU A 3 -2.73 -26.44 4.20
N ASP A 4 -1.77 -25.75 3.61
CA ASP A 4 -1.94 -25.09 2.32
C ASP A 4 -2.77 -23.79 2.19
N PHE A 5 -2.97 -23.02 3.26
CA PHE A 5 -3.51 -21.67 3.13
C PHE A 5 -2.45 -20.68 2.61
N VAL A 6 -2.70 -20.11 1.42
CA VAL A 6 -1.91 -19.01 0.84
C VAL A 6 -2.89 -17.89 0.46
N PRO A 7 -2.72 -16.67 0.99
CA PRO A 7 -3.60 -15.55 0.67
C PRO A 7 -3.62 -15.21 -0.84
N GLY A 8 -4.80 -15.17 -1.46
CA GLY A 8 -4.93 -14.89 -2.89
C GLY A 8 -4.46 -13.50 -3.34
N PHE A 9 -4.27 -12.58 -2.39
CA PHE A 9 -3.83 -11.19 -2.58
C PHE A 9 -2.34 -10.98 -2.29
N LEU A 10 -1.54 -12.06 -2.19
CA LEU A 10 -0.08 -11.98 -2.13
C LEU A 10 0.53 -11.37 -3.41
N PRO A 11 0.12 -11.76 -4.63
CA PRO A 11 0.61 -11.12 -5.85
C PRO A 11 -0.14 -9.81 -6.10
N LEU A 12 0.59 -8.76 -6.47
CA LEU A 12 0.02 -7.47 -6.85
C LEU A 12 -1.10 -7.60 -7.89
N GLY A 13 -0.87 -8.38 -8.94
CA GLY A 13 -1.82 -8.55 -10.05
C GLY A 13 -3.18 -9.09 -9.60
N SER A 14 -3.23 -9.94 -8.56
CA SER A 14 -4.49 -10.43 -8.00
C SER A 14 -5.27 -9.31 -7.32
N ALA A 15 -4.60 -8.51 -6.48
CA ALA A 15 -5.24 -7.38 -5.78
C ALA A 15 -5.73 -6.30 -6.77
N LEU A 16 -4.93 -6.01 -7.81
CA LEU A 16 -5.29 -5.07 -8.87
C LEU A 16 -6.48 -5.57 -9.72
N ARG A 17 -6.54 -6.88 -10.00
CA ARG A 17 -7.65 -7.49 -10.75
C ARG A 17 -8.97 -7.36 -9.99
N GLU A 18 -8.97 -7.54 -8.67
CA GLU A 18 -10.16 -7.33 -7.84
C GLU A 18 -10.60 -5.85 -7.88
N PHE A 19 -9.67 -4.91 -7.75
CA PHE A 19 -9.94 -3.48 -7.84
C PHE A 19 -10.67 -3.10 -9.14
N VAL A 20 -10.18 -3.57 -10.29
CA VAL A 20 -10.80 -3.24 -11.57
C VAL A 20 -12.10 -4.00 -11.82
N SER A 21 -12.26 -5.19 -11.23
CA SER A 21 -13.47 -6.02 -11.37
C SER A 21 -14.65 -5.54 -10.53
N ALA A 22 -14.40 -4.77 -9.48
CA ALA A 22 -15.47 -4.27 -8.63
C ALA A 22 -16.41 -3.33 -9.38
N THR A 23 -17.71 -3.62 -9.27
CA THR A 23 -18.82 -2.87 -9.88
C THR A 23 -19.41 -1.83 -8.94
N SER A 24 -19.10 -1.89 -7.64
CA SER A 24 -19.53 -0.93 -6.63
C SER A 24 -18.34 -0.38 -5.84
N THR A 25 -18.40 0.92 -5.57
CA THR A 25 -17.44 1.60 -4.70
C THR A 25 -17.93 1.70 -3.25
N GLN A 26 -19.16 1.25 -2.96
CA GLN A 26 -19.72 1.30 -1.62
C GLN A 26 -18.91 0.47 -0.63
N GLY A 27 -18.72 1.02 0.57
CA GLY A 27 -18.00 0.34 1.67
C GLY A 27 -16.53 0.02 1.38
N GLN A 28 -15.93 0.65 0.36
CA GLN A 28 -14.51 0.44 -0.02
C GLN A 28 -14.17 -1.01 -0.41
N GLN A 29 -15.15 -1.86 -0.71
CA GLN A 29 -14.92 -3.29 -0.99
C GLN A 29 -13.97 -3.52 -2.16
N HIS A 30 -13.99 -2.62 -3.14
CA HIS A 30 -13.10 -2.63 -4.30
C HIS A 30 -11.61 -2.41 -3.95
N ILE A 31 -11.28 -1.80 -2.82
CA ILE A 31 -9.88 -1.46 -2.46
C ILE A 31 -9.36 -2.28 -1.27
N LYS A 32 -10.23 -2.89 -0.46
CA LYS A 32 -9.84 -3.77 0.65
C LYS A 32 -8.86 -4.90 0.28
N PRO A 33 -8.97 -5.58 -0.87
CA PRO A 33 -7.95 -6.56 -1.29
C PRO A 33 -6.55 -5.94 -1.36
N PHE A 34 -6.45 -4.67 -1.75
CA PHE A 34 -5.19 -3.94 -1.77
C PHE A 34 -4.70 -3.57 -0.37
N HIS A 35 -5.59 -3.29 0.59
CA HIS A 35 -5.21 -3.11 2.01
C HIS A 35 -4.51 -4.38 2.54
N LYS A 36 -5.04 -5.56 2.17
CA LYS A 36 -4.44 -6.84 2.56
C LYS A 36 -3.08 -7.10 1.90
N TYR A 37 -2.94 -6.76 0.61
CA TYR A 37 -1.64 -6.79 -0.09
C TYR A 37 -0.61 -5.91 0.61
N VAL A 38 -0.97 -4.67 0.96
CA VAL A 38 -0.10 -3.74 1.69
C VAL A 38 0.27 -4.31 3.08
N ALA A 39 -0.70 -4.80 3.85
CA ALA A 39 -0.45 -5.39 5.17
C ALA A 39 0.51 -6.59 5.10
N LEU A 40 0.36 -7.48 4.11
CA LEU A 40 1.28 -8.59 3.88
C LEU A 40 2.69 -8.11 3.53
N ARG A 41 2.84 -7.12 2.63
CA ARG A 41 4.17 -6.58 2.27
C ARG A 41 4.87 -5.96 3.47
N LEU A 42 4.16 -5.21 4.31
CA LEU A 42 4.72 -4.65 5.54
C LEU A 42 5.30 -5.73 6.46
N VAL A 43 4.73 -6.93 6.50
CA VAL A 43 5.31 -8.05 7.23
C VAL A 43 6.45 -8.70 6.45
N LEU A 44 6.17 -9.23 5.25
CA LEU A 44 7.07 -10.11 4.50
C LEU A 44 8.35 -9.40 4.01
N GLU A 45 8.20 -8.20 3.48
CA GLU A 45 9.30 -7.36 2.97
C GLU A 45 9.70 -6.29 4.01
N GLY A 46 8.71 -5.74 4.72
CA GLY A 46 8.94 -4.70 5.71
C GLY A 46 9.55 -5.21 7.01
N GLY A 47 9.39 -6.49 7.38
CA GLY A 47 9.93 -7.02 8.64
C GLY A 47 9.20 -6.52 9.89
N PHE A 48 7.98 -5.98 9.74
CA PHE A 48 7.12 -5.63 10.87
C PHE A 48 6.46 -6.91 11.43
N ARG A 49 6.23 -6.97 12.74
CA ARG A 49 5.57 -8.14 13.33
C ARG A 49 4.09 -8.15 12.91
N PRO A 50 3.48 -9.32 12.61
CA PRO A 50 2.07 -9.38 12.25
C PRO A 50 1.15 -8.66 13.24
N ASP A 51 1.37 -8.87 14.55
CA ASP A 51 0.59 -8.26 15.63
C ASP A 51 0.71 -6.72 15.70
N GLU A 52 1.75 -6.14 15.07
CA GLU A 52 1.93 -4.68 14.98
C GLU A 52 1.12 -4.08 13.83
N VAL A 53 0.69 -4.89 12.85
CA VAL A 53 0.02 -4.46 11.63
C VAL A 53 -1.51 -4.55 11.79
N THR A 54 -2.22 -3.53 11.33
CA THR A 54 -3.69 -3.53 11.24
C THR A 54 -4.11 -3.02 9.86
N PRO A 55 -5.01 -3.69 9.11
CA PRO A 55 -5.67 -4.96 9.41
C PRO A 55 -4.66 -6.09 9.65
N HIS A 56 -5.01 -7.03 10.53
CA HIS A 56 -4.11 -8.09 10.93
C HIS A 56 -3.97 -9.11 9.77
N PRO A 57 -2.77 -9.30 9.20
CA PRO A 57 -2.57 -10.25 8.12
C PRO A 57 -2.69 -11.69 8.64
N PRO A 58 -2.95 -12.69 7.78
CA PRO A 58 -3.02 -14.09 8.17
C PRO A 58 -1.63 -14.71 8.39
N LEU A 59 -0.78 -14.05 9.17
CA LEU A 59 0.60 -14.45 9.46
C LEU A 59 0.81 -14.49 10.96
N ARG A 60 1.44 -15.55 11.45
CA ARG A 60 1.87 -15.68 12.84
C ARG A 60 3.39 -15.63 12.91
N LEU A 61 3.91 -14.89 13.89
CA LEU A 61 5.32 -14.93 14.26
C LEU A 61 5.57 -16.07 15.26
N VAL A 62 6.48 -16.98 14.92
CA VAL A 62 6.95 -18.05 15.78
C VAL A 62 8.45 -17.90 15.99
N THR A 63 8.91 -17.80 17.23
CA THR A 63 10.35 -17.78 17.53
C THR A 63 10.82 -19.19 17.88
N ARG A 64 11.73 -19.76 17.08
CA ARG A 64 12.29 -21.09 17.32
C ARG A 64 13.81 -21.05 17.21
N GLY A 65 14.51 -21.49 18.25
CA GLY A 65 15.98 -21.47 18.29
C GLY A 65 16.58 -20.06 18.13
N GLY A 66 15.89 -19.03 18.60
CA GLY A 66 16.31 -17.63 18.45
C GLY A 66 16.08 -17.02 17.07
N ARG A 67 15.51 -17.77 16.12
CA ARG A 67 15.15 -17.27 14.78
C ARG A 67 13.67 -16.93 14.71
N ASN A 68 13.36 -15.86 13.98
CA ASN A 68 11.99 -15.42 13.73
C ASN A 68 11.44 -16.14 12.50
N ARG A 69 10.36 -16.90 12.67
CA ARG A 69 9.70 -17.63 11.59
C ARG A 69 8.29 -17.11 11.36
N LEU A 70 7.84 -17.14 10.12
CA LEU A 70 6.47 -16.83 9.74
C LEU A 70 5.71 -18.10 9.34
N GLU A 71 4.48 -18.20 9.81
CA GLU A 71 3.53 -19.25 9.47
C GLU A 71 2.20 -18.63 9.01
N PHE A 72 1.59 -19.17 7.96
CA PHE A 72 0.26 -18.76 7.53
C PHE A 72 -0.80 -19.31 8.47
N ASP A 73 -1.71 -18.45 8.93
CA ASP A 73 -2.85 -18.82 9.75
C ASP A 73 -4.04 -17.94 9.36
N ALA A 74 -5.04 -18.54 8.72
CA ALA A 74 -6.24 -17.81 8.27
C ALA A 74 -7.16 -17.40 9.42
N GLU A 75 -7.11 -18.11 10.56
CA GLU A 75 -8.04 -17.90 11.67
C GLU A 75 -7.75 -16.61 12.44
N ILE A 76 -6.52 -16.09 12.31
CA ILE A 76 -6.08 -14.84 12.96
C ILE A 76 -6.22 -13.61 12.05
N GLU A 77 -6.68 -13.77 10.80
CA GLU A 77 -6.91 -12.63 9.92
C GLU A 77 -8.01 -11.72 10.48
N ASP A 78 -7.73 -10.42 10.58
CA ASP A 78 -8.72 -9.43 11.00
C ASP A 78 -8.75 -8.26 10.01
N GLY A 79 -9.85 -8.14 9.27
CA GLY A 79 -10.07 -7.07 8.29
C GLY A 79 -10.50 -5.72 8.88
N ARG A 80 -10.53 -5.56 10.21
CA ARG A 80 -10.85 -4.29 10.86
C ARG A 80 -9.71 -3.30 10.70
N GLU A 81 -10.04 -2.12 10.22
CA GLU A 81 -9.14 -0.97 10.14
C GLU A 81 -9.04 -0.28 11.49
N ARG A 82 -7.94 0.45 11.70
CA ARG A 82 -7.69 1.16 12.95
C ARG A 82 -8.04 2.64 12.79
N THR A 83 -8.73 3.18 13.79
CA THR A 83 -8.88 4.63 13.93
C THR A 83 -7.72 5.16 14.77
N VAL A 84 -7.00 6.14 14.24
CA VAL A 84 -5.98 6.90 14.97
C VAL A 84 -6.49 8.30 15.28
N LEU A 85 -6.02 8.90 16.37
CA LEU A 85 -6.31 10.29 16.67
C LEU A 85 -5.43 11.17 15.77
N GLY A 86 -6.01 12.03 14.96
CA GLY A 86 -5.26 13.10 14.28
C GLY A 86 -5.26 14.38 15.11
N GLY A 87 -4.47 15.36 14.70
CA GLY A 87 -4.34 16.63 15.42
C GLY A 87 -5.59 17.50 15.37
N LEU A 88 -6.46 17.29 14.37
CA LEU A 88 -7.72 18.01 14.18
C LEU A 88 -8.94 17.10 14.37
N LYS A 89 -8.87 15.86 13.87
CA LYS A 89 -9.94 14.86 13.95
C LYS A 89 -9.38 13.45 13.93
N SER A 90 -10.15 12.48 14.40
CA SER A 90 -9.79 11.07 14.21
C SER A 90 -9.78 10.69 12.72
N LYS A 91 -8.95 9.72 12.37
CA LYS A 91 -8.83 9.17 11.01
C LYS A 91 -8.84 7.66 11.07
N ALA A 92 -9.76 7.03 10.33
CA ALA A 92 -9.66 5.61 10.00
C ALA A 92 -8.53 5.45 8.97
N VAL A 93 -7.46 4.77 9.34
CA VAL A 93 -6.30 4.52 8.48
C VAL A 93 -6.44 3.12 7.89
N ASP A 94 -6.17 3.01 6.59
CA ASP A 94 -6.42 1.82 5.79
C ASP A 94 -5.47 0.67 6.19
N VAL A 95 -4.17 0.97 6.37
CA VAL A 95 -3.19 0.06 6.98
C VAL A 95 -2.27 0.84 7.91
N VAL A 96 -2.02 0.34 9.12
CA VAL A 96 -1.16 0.99 10.11
C VAL A 96 -0.28 -0.03 10.83
N VAL A 97 0.94 0.38 11.14
CA VAL A 97 1.86 -0.33 12.02
C VAL A 97 1.98 0.44 13.33
N CYS A 98 1.64 -0.21 14.44
CA CYS A 98 1.79 0.33 15.78
C CYS A 98 2.85 -0.45 16.56
N LYS A 99 3.80 0.28 17.15
CA LYS A 99 4.80 -0.28 18.06
C LYS A 99 4.35 -0.05 19.49
N ASP A 100 4.44 -1.10 20.32
CA ASP A 100 4.11 -0.99 21.74
C ASP A 100 4.96 0.06 22.44
N GLY A 101 4.35 0.84 23.32
CA GLY A 101 4.98 1.98 24.00
C GLY A 101 5.33 3.19 23.12
N VAL A 102 5.15 3.13 21.80
CA VAL A 102 5.49 4.21 20.85
C VAL A 102 4.25 4.75 20.12
N GLY A 103 3.34 3.87 19.73
CA GLY A 103 2.14 4.23 18.95
C GLY A 103 2.33 3.98 17.44
N PRO A 104 1.60 4.68 16.57
CA PRO A 104 1.67 4.47 15.12
C PRO A 104 3.01 4.97 14.57
N VAL A 105 3.72 4.11 13.83
CA VAL A 105 5.05 4.39 13.28
C VAL A 105 5.10 4.33 11.76
N VAL A 106 4.20 3.56 11.15
CA VAL A 106 3.93 3.57 9.70
C VAL A 106 2.42 3.60 9.51
N ALA A 107 1.95 4.41 8.56
CA ALA A 107 0.58 4.39 8.08
C ALA A 107 0.60 4.36 6.56
N VAL A 108 -0.38 3.71 5.95
CA VAL A 108 -0.59 3.72 4.52
C VAL A 108 -2.07 3.96 4.26
N SER A 109 -2.36 5.02 3.52
CA SER A 109 -3.69 5.25 3.00
C SER A 109 -3.81 4.83 1.56
N VAL A 110 -4.88 4.11 1.24
CA VAL A 110 -5.12 3.56 -0.08
C VAL A 110 -6.44 4.10 -0.62
N LYS A 111 -6.41 4.61 -1.84
CA LYS A 111 -7.60 5.12 -2.54
C LYS A 111 -7.74 4.43 -3.89
N GLY A 112 -8.99 4.21 -4.28
CA GLY A 112 -9.36 3.70 -5.59
C GLY A 112 -10.33 4.66 -6.27
N THR A 113 -10.05 5.04 -7.52
CA THR A 113 -10.97 5.81 -8.36
C THR A 113 -11.25 5.04 -9.63
N GLY A 114 -12.49 4.58 -9.76
CA GLY A 114 -12.95 3.86 -10.95
C GLY A 114 -13.49 4.76 -12.06
N ASN A 115 -14.12 5.87 -11.69
CA ASN A 115 -14.92 6.75 -12.56
C ASN A 115 -14.83 8.20 -12.05
N ALA A 116 -15.44 9.13 -12.79
CA ALA A 116 -15.59 10.55 -12.43
C ALA A 116 -14.27 11.29 -12.18
N PHE A 117 -13.33 11.18 -13.12
CA PHE A 117 -11.97 11.74 -12.99
C PHE A 117 -11.94 13.28 -12.90
N ARG A 118 -13.03 13.97 -13.26
CA ARG A 118 -13.19 15.41 -12.98
C ARG A 118 -13.13 15.75 -11.48
N ASN A 119 -13.41 14.79 -10.60
CA ASN A 119 -13.45 14.97 -9.15
C ASN A 119 -12.10 14.68 -8.47
N LEU A 120 -11.02 14.46 -9.23
CA LEU A 120 -9.68 14.22 -8.68
C LEU A 120 -9.16 15.39 -7.83
N THR A 121 -9.59 16.63 -8.11
CA THR A 121 -9.28 17.78 -7.25
C THR A 121 -9.83 17.61 -5.83
N ASN A 122 -11.05 17.10 -5.66
CA ASN A 122 -11.60 16.85 -4.33
C ASN A 122 -10.82 15.74 -3.62
N ARG A 123 -10.32 14.74 -4.37
CA ARG A 123 -9.46 13.67 -3.82
C ARG A 123 -8.10 14.20 -3.39
N MET A 124 -7.56 15.18 -4.11
CA MET A 124 -6.33 15.88 -3.77
C MET A 124 -6.48 16.65 -2.45
N GLU A 125 -7.54 17.44 -2.28
CA GLU A 125 -7.81 18.18 -1.04
C GLU A 125 -7.95 17.25 0.17
N GLU A 126 -8.64 16.11 -0.02
CA GLU A 126 -8.75 15.05 1.00
C GLU A 126 -7.38 14.51 1.40
N ALA A 127 -6.51 14.21 0.43
CA ALA A 127 -5.15 13.69 0.71
C ALA A 127 -4.31 14.72 1.50
N ILE A 128 -4.33 15.99 1.11
CA ILE A 128 -3.62 17.06 1.84
C ILE A 128 -4.16 17.17 3.28
N GLY A 129 -5.49 17.12 3.44
CA GLY A 129 -6.11 17.18 4.77
C GLY A 129 -5.73 15.98 5.63
N ASP A 130 -5.64 14.79 5.05
CA ASP A 130 -5.28 13.56 5.75
C ASP A 130 -3.82 13.56 6.23
N SER A 131 -2.85 13.87 5.37
CA SER A 131 -1.43 13.96 5.75
C SER A 131 -1.22 15.01 6.85
N THR A 132 -1.79 16.20 6.67
CA THR A 132 -1.75 17.30 7.63
C THR A 132 -2.28 16.87 8.99
N ASN A 133 -3.49 16.31 9.01
CA ASN A 133 -4.16 15.91 10.25
C ASN A 133 -3.36 14.85 11.02
N VAL A 134 -2.85 13.83 10.34
CA VAL A 134 -2.14 12.73 11.00
C VAL A 134 -0.75 13.16 11.47
N HIS A 135 0.01 13.92 10.66
CA HIS A 135 1.34 14.39 11.05
C HIS A 135 1.32 15.44 12.16
N LEU A 136 0.25 16.22 12.30
CA LEU A 136 0.08 17.12 13.45
C LEU A 136 0.11 16.35 14.78
N MET A 137 -0.51 15.17 14.83
CA MET A 137 -0.51 14.32 16.04
C MET A 137 0.76 13.46 16.13
N TYR A 138 1.23 12.94 14.99
CA TYR A 138 2.37 12.00 14.94
C TYR A 138 3.45 12.50 13.97
N PRO A 139 4.27 13.50 14.36
CA PRO A 139 5.27 14.09 13.46
C PRO A 139 6.31 13.10 12.94
N GLY A 140 6.62 12.08 13.74
CA GLY A 140 7.58 11.02 13.41
C GLY A 140 7.05 9.92 12.49
N LEU A 141 5.72 9.79 12.36
CA LEU A 141 5.07 8.77 11.54
C LEU A 141 5.61 8.80 10.11
N VAL A 142 5.81 7.62 9.51
CA VAL A 142 5.99 7.47 8.08
C VAL A 142 4.64 7.20 7.44
N TYR A 143 4.11 8.14 6.68
CA TYR A 143 2.80 8.06 6.07
C TYR A 143 2.92 7.91 4.55
N GLY A 144 2.45 6.77 4.04
CA GLY A 144 2.31 6.49 2.62
C GLY A 144 0.91 6.78 2.07
N PHE A 145 0.83 7.24 0.82
CA PHE A 145 -0.41 7.39 0.07
C PHE A 145 -0.37 6.65 -1.27
N LEU A 146 -1.30 5.72 -1.47
CA LEU A 146 -1.44 4.92 -2.69
C LEU A 146 -2.76 5.26 -3.36
N HIS A 147 -2.73 5.60 -4.65
CA HIS A 147 -3.95 5.81 -5.43
C HIS A 147 -3.96 4.94 -6.68
N LEU A 148 -4.97 4.09 -6.79
CA LEU A 148 -5.26 3.28 -7.97
C LEU A 148 -6.35 3.95 -8.81
N LEU A 149 -6.09 4.11 -10.11
CA LEU A 149 -7.06 4.60 -11.09
C LEU A 149 -7.40 3.47 -12.07
N LYS A 150 -8.65 3.35 -12.50
CA LYS A 150 -8.98 2.46 -13.64
C LYS A 150 -8.51 3.11 -14.95
N ALA A 151 -7.87 2.34 -15.83
CA ALA A 151 -7.51 2.74 -17.20
C ALA A 151 -8.74 2.57 -18.11
N ASN A 152 -9.69 3.48 -18.00
CA ASN A 152 -10.90 3.48 -18.81
C ASN A 152 -10.59 4.16 -20.15
N ARG A 153 -10.53 3.33 -21.20
CA ARG A 153 -10.18 3.75 -22.55
C ARG A 153 -11.39 4.31 -23.29
N GLU A 154 -11.19 5.42 -23.99
CA GLU A 154 -12.19 5.98 -24.90
C GLU A 154 -12.65 4.93 -25.92
N GLY A 155 -13.94 4.94 -26.26
CA GLY A 155 -14.55 3.93 -27.12
C GLY A 155 -15.04 2.67 -26.39
N THR A 156 -14.78 2.52 -25.08
CA THR A 156 -15.39 1.45 -24.27
C THR A 156 -16.92 1.65 -24.20
N PRO A 157 -17.75 0.65 -24.59
CA PRO A 157 -19.20 0.80 -24.57
C PRO A 157 -19.77 1.13 -23.18
N GLY A 158 -20.67 2.11 -23.11
CA GLY A 158 -21.33 2.51 -21.86
C GLY A 158 -20.50 3.40 -20.93
N LEU A 159 -19.29 3.78 -21.32
CA LEU A 159 -18.43 4.69 -20.56
C LEU A 159 -18.85 6.15 -20.80
N ALA A 160 -19.10 6.91 -19.74
CA ALA A 160 -19.36 8.34 -19.85
C ALA A 160 -18.06 9.11 -20.14
N ALA A 161 -18.14 10.25 -20.82
CA ALA A 161 -16.96 11.06 -21.16
C ALA A 161 -16.11 11.45 -19.94
N ASN A 162 -16.75 11.69 -18.78
CA ASN A 162 -16.07 12.05 -17.52
C ASN A 162 -15.36 10.86 -16.84
N ASP A 163 -15.60 9.64 -17.32
CA ASP A 163 -15.03 8.40 -16.79
C ASP A 163 -13.88 7.91 -17.66
N ILE A 164 -13.51 8.63 -18.72
CA ILE A 164 -12.36 8.33 -19.57
C ILE A 164 -11.09 8.81 -18.86
N SER A 165 -10.11 7.92 -18.72
CA SER A 165 -8.76 8.23 -18.22
C SER A 165 -7.67 8.06 -19.29
N VAL A 166 -7.99 7.37 -20.38
CA VAL A 166 -7.10 7.17 -21.54
C VAL A 166 -7.88 7.47 -22.82
N ASP A 167 -7.40 8.38 -23.64
CA ASP A 167 -8.06 8.78 -24.90
C ASP A 167 -7.88 7.74 -26.02
N ALA A 168 -8.52 8.00 -27.18
CA ALA A 168 -8.47 7.11 -28.34
C ALA A 168 -7.05 6.89 -28.91
N THR A 169 -6.10 7.77 -28.61
CA THR A 169 -4.69 7.63 -29.01
C THR A 169 -3.88 6.78 -28.04
N GLY A 170 -4.47 6.40 -26.90
CA GLY A 170 -3.78 5.71 -25.82
C GLY A 170 -3.10 6.66 -24.83
N THR A 171 -3.32 7.97 -24.94
CA THR A 171 -2.71 8.98 -24.08
C THR A 171 -3.55 9.20 -22.82
N VAL A 172 -2.88 9.38 -21.68
CA VAL A 172 -3.56 9.70 -20.41
C VAL A 172 -4.16 11.10 -20.48
N VAL A 173 -5.43 11.23 -20.09
CA VAL A 173 -6.15 12.50 -20.22
C VAL A 173 -5.56 13.60 -19.32
N PRO A 174 -5.66 14.89 -19.71
CA PRO A 174 -5.05 15.99 -18.97
C PRO A 174 -5.48 16.11 -17.51
N ALA A 175 -6.71 15.69 -17.17
CA ALA A 175 -7.17 15.70 -15.77
C ALA A 175 -6.37 14.76 -14.88
N VAL A 176 -6.01 13.58 -15.38
CA VAL A 176 -5.19 12.62 -14.65
C VAL A 176 -3.74 13.08 -14.59
N GLN A 177 -3.21 13.67 -15.66
CA GLN A 177 -1.86 14.23 -15.65
C GLN A 177 -1.72 15.35 -14.61
N ARG A 178 -2.66 16.29 -14.54
CA ARG A 178 -2.64 17.33 -13.50
C ARG A 178 -2.70 16.75 -12.10
N TYR A 179 -3.49 15.68 -11.90
CA TYR A 179 -3.56 15.01 -10.62
C TYR A 179 -2.22 14.36 -10.23
N HIS A 180 -1.57 13.69 -11.18
CA HIS A 180 -0.20 13.19 -11.01
C HIS A 180 0.76 14.30 -10.60
N ASP A 181 0.73 15.45 -11.29
CA ASP A 181 1.64 16.57 -11.02
C ASP A 181 1.43 17.16 -9.62
N VAL A 182 0.19 17.17 -9.12
CA VAL A 182 -0.05 17.56 -7.73
C VAL A 182 0.47 16.51 -6.75
N LEU A 183 0.25 15.22 -7.01
CA LEU A 183 0.76 14.15 -6.15
C LEU A 183 2.29 14.18 -6.04
N LEU A 184 3.01 14.61 -7.09
CA LEU A 184 4.45 14.87 -7.02
C LEU A 184 4.79 15.90 -5.94
N GLY A 185 4.01 16.97 -5.83
CA GLY A 185 4.19 18.02 -4.81
C GLY A 185 3.89 17.54 -3.38
N LEU A 186 3.10 16.48 -3.23
CA LEU A 186 2.76 15.88 -1.93
C LEU A 186 3.73 14.78 -1.49
N ALA A 187 4.67 14.37 -2.33
CA ALA A 187 5.58 13.28 -2.04
C ALA A 187 6.92 13.74 -1.42
N GLY A 188 7.65 12.79 -0.86
CA GLY A 188 9.07 12.95 -0.53
C GLY A 188 9.36 13.66 0.80
N ARG A 189 8.42 13.66 1.76
CA ARG A 189 8.72 14.10 3.14
C ARG A 189 9.77 13.17 3.74
N ARG A 190 10.96 13.65 4.09
CA ARG A 190 12.06 12.77 4.53
C ARG A 190 12.36 12.89 6.01
N LEU A 191 12.46 14.12 6.52
CA LEU A 191 12.75 14.41 7.93
C LEU A 191 11.49 14.88 8.66
N VAL A 192 11.48 14.74 9.99
CA VAL A 192 10.35 15.12 10.85
C VAL A 192 10.01 16.62 10.75
N ARG A 193 11.00 17.47 10.43
CA ARG A 193 10.83 18.92 10.29
C ARG A 193 10.43 19.36 8.88
N ASP A 194 10.44 18.44 7.92
CA ASP A 194 9.95 18.74 6.58
C ASP A 194 8.43 18.98 6.64
N ASP A 195 7.92 19.69 5.63
CA ASP A 195 6.51 20.07 5.50
C ASP A 195 5.57 18.89 5.81
N TYR A 196 4.81 19.03 6.90
CA TYR A 196 3.93 18.00 7.44
C TYR A 196 2.66 17.76 6.60
N THR A 197 2.41 18.61 5.60
CA THR A 197 1.33 18.42 4.62
C THR A 197 1.69 17.40 3.54
N ARG A 198 2.95 16.94 3.51
CA ARG A 198 3.44 15.93 2.56
C ARG A 198 3.47 14.53 3.18
N TYR A 199 3.44 13.55 2.30
CA TYR A 199 3.66 12.14 2.58
C TYR A 199 5.12 11.76 2.35
N GLU A 200 5.56 10.72 3.03
CA GLU A 200 6.89 10.12 2.87
C GLU A 200 6.99 9.37 1.55
N ALA A 201 5.98 8.57 1.25
CA ALA A 201 5.88 7.79 0.03
C ALA A 201 4.52 8.05 -0.64
N VAL A 202 4.51 8.33 -1.93
CA VAL A 202 3.29 8.43 -2.72
C VAL A 202 3.44 7.52 -3.92
N ALA A 203 2.40 6.77 -4.25
CA ALA A 203 2.35 6.07 -5.51
C ALA A 203 1.00 6.22 -6.20
N LEU A 204 1.06 6.32 -7.52
CA LEU A 204 -0.07 6.41 -8.42
C LEU A 204 0.07 5.29 -9.44
N ALA A 205 -0.98 4.48 -9.60
CA ALA A 205 -1.01 3.44 -10.62
C ALA A 205 -2.33 3.51 -11.38
N MET A 206 -2.24 3.45 -12.71
CA MET A 206 -3.42 3.24 -13.54
C MET A 206 -3.49 1.76 -13.92
N VAL A 207 -4.66 1.15 -13.83
CA VAL A 207 -4.84 -0.30 -13.91
C VAL A 207 -5.80 -0.64 -15.03
N GLU A 208 -5.37 -1.50 -15.95
CA GLU A 208 -6.16 -1.95 -17.09
C GLU A 208 -7.46 -2.61 -16.61
N SER A 209 -8.60 -2.08 -17.07
CA SER A 209 -9.92 -2.46 -16.59
C SER A 209 -10.62 -3.53 -17.43
N SER A 210 -10.09 -3.84 -18.62
CA SER A 210 -10.69 -4.78 -19.57
C SER A 210 -9.63 -5.55 -20.37
N GLY A 211 -10.07 -6.56 -21.14
CA GLY A 211 -9.21 -7.34 -22.04
C GLY A 211 -8.25 -8.30 -21.34
N ALA A 212 -7.25 -8.78 -22.10
CA ALA A 212 -6.25 -9.73 -21.62
C ALA A 212 -5.29 -9.13 -20.58
N SER A 213 -5.14 -7.80 -20.57
CA SER A 213 -4.31 -7.06 -19.61
C SER A 213 -5.04 -6.70 -18.32
N LYS A 214 -6.30 -7.12 -18.12
CA LYS A 214 -7.10 -6.76 -16.94
C LYS A 214 -6.37 -7.04 -15.62
N GLY A 215 -6.20 -5.99 -14.81
CA GLY A 215 -5.47 -6.03 -13.54
C GLY A 215 -3.96 -5.78 -13.66
N ALA A 216 -3.44 -5.53 -14.87
CA ALA A 216 -2.08 -5.06 -15.07
C ALA A 216 -2.01 -3.54 -14.88
N VAL A 217 -0.85 -3.04 -14.41
CA VAL A 217 -0.55 -1.60 -14.42
C VAL A 217 -0.37 -1.16 -15.87
N LEU A 218 -0.99 -0.04 -16.24
CA LEU A 218 -0.87 0.58 -17.55
C LEU A 218 0.60 0.94 -17.80
N PRO A 219 1.26 0.37 -18.83
CA PRO A 219 2.65 0.69 -19.11
C PRO A 219 2.82 2.17 -19.48
N GLY A 220 3.89 2.78 -19.00
CA GLY A 220 4.25 4.17 -19.31
C GLY A 220 3.53 5.24 -18.49
N PHE A 221 2.63 4.87 -17.56
CA PHE A 221 2.04 5.80 -16.61
C PHE A 221 2.05 5.30 -15.15
N PRO A 222 2.61 6.05 -14.19
CA PRO A 222 3.47 7.22 -14.40
C PRO A 222 4.68 6.91 -15.30
N SER A 223 5.38 7.94 -15.77
CA SER A 223 6.61 7.73 -16.55
C SER A 223 7.63 6.93 -15.74
N ALA A 224 8.55 6.24 -16.43
CA ALA A 224 9.54 5.37 -15.79
C ALA A 224 10.46 6.09 -14.79
N ASP A 225 10.59 7.42 -14.91
CA ASP A 225 11.39 8.26 -14.02
C ASP A 225 10.58 8.90 -12.88
N SER A 226 9.26 8.66 -12.84
CA SER A 226 8.41 9.26 -11.82
C SER A 226 8.67 8.64 -10.44
N PRO A 227 8.85 9.45 -9.38
CA PRO A 227 8.95 8.93 -8.03
C PRO A 227 7.63 8.32 -7.52
N LEU A 228 6.52 8.50 -8.27
CA LEU A 228 5.21 7.97 -7.92
C LEU A 228 4.97 6.55 -8.43
N LEU A 229 5.98 5.89 -9.00
CA LEU A 229 5.87 4.50 -9.40
C LEU A 229 5.61 3.61 -8.17
N LEU A 230 4.67 2.68 -8.32
CA LEU A 230 4.31 1.72 -7.28
C LEU A 230 5.52 0.89 -6.81
N THR A 231 6.45 0.60 -7.72
CA THR A 231 7.70 -0.13 -7.43
C THR A 231 8.62 0.60 -6.47
N HIS A 232 8.55 1.94 -6.39
CA HIS A 232 9.36 2.75 -5.48
C HIS A 232 8.70 2.98 -4.13
N PHE A 233 7.40 2.73 -4.01
CA PHE A 233 6.60 3.09 -2.84
C PHE A 233 7.15 2.47 -1.55
N PHE A 234 7.27 1.14 -1.50
CA PHE A 234 7.68 0.43 -0.30
C PHE A 234 9.16 0.66 0.03
N THR A 235 10.04 0.69 -0.98
CA THR A 235 11.44 1.05 -0.79
C THR A 235 11.59 2.42 -0.12
N THR A 236 10.84 3.42 -0.59
CA THR A 236 10.84 4.78 -0.01
C THR A 236 10.28 4.79 1.41
N LEU A 237 9.18 4.05 1.63
CA LEU A 237 8.54 3.92 2.94
C LEU A 237 9.51 3.33 3.98
N TYR A 238 10.16 2.22 3.65
CA TYR A 238 11.10 1.53 4.55
C TYR A 238 12.39 2.33 4.77
N ALA A 239 12.96 2.91 3.71
CA ALA A 239 14.15 3.75 3.86
C ALA A 239 13.90 4.94 4.79
N THR A 240 12.70 5.54 4.70
CA THR A 240 12.31 6.65 5.57
C THR A 240 12.04 6.19 7.00
N TYR A 241 11.44 5.00 7.17
CA TYR A 241 11.28 4.39 8.49
C TYR A 241 12.63 4.16 9.17
N ASP A 242 13.56 3.52 8.45
CA ASP A 242 14.90 3.19 8.97
C ASP A 242 15.69 4.46 9.33
N LEU A 243 15.52 5.53 8.54
CA LEU A 243 16.11 6.85 8.82
C LEU A 243 15.57 7.50 10.11
N ARG A 244 14.29 7.28 10.45
CA ARG A 244 13.63 7.99 11.56
C ARG A 244 13.63 7.23 12.86
N PHE A 245 13.37 5.93 12.83
CA PHE A 245 13.12 5.14 14.03
C PHE A 245 14.39 4.42 14.51
N PRO A 246 14.96 3.43 13.77
CA PRO A 246 16.21 2.78 14.17
C PRO A 246 17.40 3.71 14.31
N TYR A 247 17.55 4.70 13.42
CA TYR A 247 18.72 5.57 13.40
C TYR A 247 18.73 6.59 14.55
N VAL A 248 17.58 7.19 14.85
CA VAL A 248 17.47 8.21 15.92
C VAL A 248 17.23 7.57 17.30
N GLY A 249 16.58 6.40 17.34
CA GLY A 249 16.23 5.66 18.54
C GLY A 249 17.03 4.37 18.74
N ALA A 250 18.35 4.38 18.49
CA ALA A 250 19.19 3.19 18.52
C ALA A 250 19.11 2.37 19.83
N SER A 251 18.69 2.99 20.94
CA SER A 251 18.46 2.37 22.25
C SER A 251 17.15 1.56 22.32
N ILE A 252 16.23 1.70 21.37
CA ILE A 252 14.94 1.01 21.34
C ILE A 252 15.00 -0.12 20.30
N ALA A 253 15.54 -1.26 20.71
CA ALA A 253 15.75 -2.41 19.83
C ALA A 253 14.44 -2.89 19.14
N SER A 254 13.28 -2.70 19.77
CA SER A 254 11.97 -3.08 19.23
C SER A 254 11.53 -2.28 18.00
N LEU A 255 12.16 -1.12 17.73
CA LEU A 255 11.92 -0.33 16.52
C LEU A 255 12.68 -0.84 15.30
N ARG A 256 13.57 -1.82 15.45
CA ARG A 256 14.23 -2.44 14.30
C ARG A 256 13.26 -3.36 13.57
N ARG A 257 13.32 -3.33 12.24
CA ARG A 257 12.63 -4.28 11.38
C ARG A 257 13.34 -5.63 11.47
N LEU A 258 12.56 -6.71 11.59
CA LEU A 258 13.09 -8.06 11.73
C LEU A 258 13.59 -8.60 10.39
N GLU A 259 14.46 -9.60 10.47
CA GLU A 259 14.75 -10.52 9.37
C GLU A 259 14.08 -11.87 9.69
N TRP A 260 13.53 -12.48 8.65
CA TRP A 260 12.84 -13.75 8.72
C TRP A 260 13.79 -14.89 8.38
N ASP A 261 13.68 -16.00 9.11
CA ASP A 261 14.37 -17.24 8.76
C ASP A 261 13.94 -17.66 7.34
N ALA A 262 14.90 -17.93 6.45
CA ALA A 262 14.61 -18.37 5.09
C ALA A 262 13.79 -19.67 5.05
N ASP A 263 13.92 -20.51 6.10
CA ASP A 263 13.16 -21.75 6.26
C ASP A 263 11.78 -21.53 6.92
N SER A 264 11.30 -20.29 6.98
CA SER A 264 9.95 -19.98 7.46
C SER A 264 8.90 -20.69 6.60
N PRO A 265 7.97 -21.46 7.19
CA PRO A 265 6.94 -22.18 6.43
C PRO A 265 6.13 -21.29 5.49
N ALA A 266 5.84 -20.05 5.89
CA ALA A 266 5.15 -19.09 5.04
C ALA A 266 5.98 -18.64 3.83
N LEU A 267 7.32 -18.69 3.90
CA LEU A 267 8.21 -18.24 2.82
C LEU A 267 8.57 -19.38 1.87
N THR A 268 8.81 -20.58 2.39
CA THR A 268 9.01 -21.78 1.57
C THR A 268 7.77 -22.08 0.74
N GLY A 269 6.57 -21.95 1.34
CA GLY A 269 5.30 -22.09 0.64
C GLY A 269 5.07 -21.11 -0.52
N LEU A 270 5.76 -19.96 -0.53
CA LEU A 270 5.73 -18.99 -1.65
C LEU A 270 6.67 -19.41 -2.78
N SER A 271 7.76 -20.10 -2.47
CA SER A 271 8.79 -20.52 -3.44
C SER A 271 8.47 -21.88 -4.07
N ASP A 272 7.89 -22.80 -3.29
CA ASP A 272 7.71 -24.21 -3.67
C ASP A 272 6.43 -24.49 -4.47
N ARG A 273 5.46 -23.56 -4.50
CA ARG A 273 4.25 -23.74 -5.34
C ARG A 273 4.54 -23.42 -6.80
N ALA A 274 5.00 -24.46 -7.50
CA ALA A 274 5.42 -24.58 -8.90
C ALA A 274 4.39 -24.16 -9.99
N GLY A 275 3.64 -23.07 -9.79
CA GLY A 275 2.70 -22.54 -10.77
C GLY A 275 2.11 -21.15 -10.46
N GLY A 276 2.35 -20.60 -9.27
CA GLY A 276 2.05 -19.20 -8.97
C GLY A 276 3.24 -18.30 -9.35
N PRO A 277 3.01 -17.06 -9.82
CA PRO A 277 4.11 -16.12 -9.95
C PRO A 277 4.72 -15.85 -8.56
N PRO A 278 6.05 -15.72 -8.45
CA PRO A 278 6.68 -15.31 -7.19
C PRO A 278 6.13 -13.93 -6.75
N PRO A 279 6.26 -13.58 -5.45
CA PRO A 279 5.94 -12.23 -5.00
C PRO A 279 6.73 -11.20 -5.84
N ASP A 280 6.11 -10.05 -6.10
CA ASP A 280 6.68 -8.95 -6.87
C ASP A 280 7.63 -8.06 -6.05
N TYR A 281 8.20 -8.62 -4.98
CA TYR A 281 9.01 -7.93 -3.99
C TYR A 281 9.97 -8.89 -3.28
N ASP A 282 11.04 -8.33 -2.75
CA ASP A 282 12.07 -9.08 -2.05
C ASP A 282 11.64 -9.41 -0.62
N LEU A 283 11.76 -10.68 -0.23
CA LEU A 283 11.51 -11.10 1.14
C LEU A 283 12.66 -10.64 2.04
N ARG A 284 12.33 -10.19 3.26
CA ARG A 284 13.34 -9.75 4.22
C ARG A 284 13.91 -10.92 5.00
N THR A 285 14.74 -11.73 4.35
CA THR A 285 15.38 -12.91 4.95
C THR A 285 16.83 -12.63 5.39
N GLY A 286 17.30 -13.35 6.40
CA GLY A 286 18.65 -13.23 6.98
C GLY A 286 19.12 -14.51 7.68
#